data_AF-Q2TT25-F1
#
_entry.id   AF-Q2TT25-F1
#
_cell.length_a   1.000
_cell.length_b   1.000
_cell.length_c   1.000
_cell.angle_alpha   90.00
_cell.angle_beta   90.00
_cell.angle_gamma   90.00
#
_symmetry.space_group_name_H-M   'P 1'
#
loop_
_entity.id
_entity.type
_entity.pdbx_description
1 polymer ?
#
loop_
_entity_poly.entity_id
_entity_poly.type
_entity_poly.pdbx_seq_one_letter_code
_entity_poly.pdbx_strand_id
1 'polypeptide(L)'
;TTAISEVTAVMGSGEAMVATLDAIRKKQRPAIIGLLTTGVTEVSGEDVGGQLRTYLATWADADADTAPLIIGVSTPDFLGGLSDRWAAALEALIRAVVPAPM
;
A
#
# COMPACT_ATOMS: atom_id res chain seq x y z
N THR A 1 -1.70 11.07 -2.01
CA THR A 1 -3.03 10.60 -1.56
C THR A 1 -3.73 9.99 -2.75
N THR A 2 -4.22 8.75 -2.63
CA THR A 2 -5.22 8.23 -3.57
C THR A 2 -6.48 9.02 -3.25
N ALA A 3 -6.95 9.87 -4.15
CA ALA A 3 -8.10 10.74 -3.86
C ALA A 3 -9.37 9.87 -3.68
N ILE A 4 -9.62 9.40 -2.46
CA ILE A 4 -10.84 8.68 -2.09
C ILE A 4 -11.97 9.70 -2.07
N SER A 5 -12.95 9.53 -2.97
CA SER A 5 -14.22 10.25 -2.98
C SER A 5 -15.33 9.43 -2.30
N GLU A 6 -16.45 10.06 -1.93
CA GLU A 6 -17.63 9.36 -1.38
C GLU A 6 -18.08 8.18 -2.27
N VAL A 7 -17.90 8.29 -3.59
CA VAL A 7 -18.24 7.24 -4.56
C VAL A 7 -17.28 6.05 -4.48
N THR A 8 -15.97 6.29 -4.33
CA THR A 8 -14.96 5.21 -4.22
C THR A 8 -14.98 4.52 -2.85
N ALA A 9 -15.48 5.19 -1.81
CA ALA A 9 -15.72 4.58 -0.51
C ALA A 9 -16.88 3.55 -0.54
N VAL A 10 -17.78 3.68 -1.52
CA VAL A 10 -18.94 2.78 -1.73
C VAL A 10 -18.63 1.68 -2.76
N MET A 11 -17.87 1.98 -3.82
CA MET A 11 -17.59 1.01 -4.90
C MET A 11 -16.26 0.24 -4.74
N GLY A 12 -15.45 0.59 -3.74
CA GLY A 12 -14.13 0.00 -3.51
C GLY A 12 -13.01 0.80 -4.17
N SER A 13 -11.95 1.10 -3.40
CA SER A 13 -10.84 1.95 -3.88
C SER A 13 -9.76 1.23 -4.69
N GLY A 14 -9.93 -0.07 -4.97
CA GLY A 14 -8.88 -0.91 -5.57
C GLY A 14 -8.41 -0.48 -6.96
N GLU A 15 -9.32 -0.10 -7.86
CA GLU A 15 -8.95 0.40 -9.18
C GLU A 15 -8.19 1.73 -9.09
N ALA A 16 -8.61 2.61 -8.18
CA ALA A 16 -7.94 3.90 -7.94
C ALA A 16 -6.55 3.70 -7.33
N MET A 17 -6.39 2.72 -6.43
CA MET A 17 -5.10 2.33 -5.88
C MET A 17 -4.15 1.86 -7.00
N VAL A 18 -4.59 0.90 -7.83
CA VAL A 18 -3.78 0.37 -8.93
C VAL A 18 -3.35 1.46 -9.90
N ALA A 19 -4.28 2.30 -10.36
CA ALA A 19 -3.98 3.40 -11.28
C ALA A 19 -2.97 4.39 -10.68
N THR A 20 -3.07 4.68 -9.39
CA THR A 20 -2.16 5.59 -8.69
C THR A 20 -0.77 4.98 -8.54
N LEU A 21 -0.67 3.70 -8.15
CA LEU A 21 0.60 2.98 -8.05
C LEU A 21 1.33 2.94 -9.40
N ASP A 22 0.59 2.67 -10.48
CA ASP A 22 1.11 2.68 -11.84
C ASP A 22 1.66 4.05 -12.24
N ALA A 23 0.92 5.12 -11.94
CA ALA A 23 1.33 6.49 -12.24
C ALA A 23 2.60 6.88 -11.48
N ILE A 24 2.69 6.53 -10.19
CA ILE A 24 3.88 6.77 -9.36
C ILE A 24 5.08 5.99 -9.91
N ARG A 25 4.90 4.69 -10.19
CA ARG A 25 5.95 3.82 -10.73
C ARG A 25 6.54 4.39 -12.03
N LYS A 26 5.68 4.70 -12.99
CA LYS A 26 6.09 5.18 -14.33
C LYS A 26 6.72 6.56 -14.29
N LYS A 27 6.18 7.48 -13.47
CA LYS A 27 6.63 8.88 -13.46
C LYS A 27 7.86 9.11 -12.58
N GLN A 28 7.89 8.51 -11.39
CA GLN A 28 8.89 8.80 -10.37
C GLN A 28 9.98 7.74 -10.27
N ARG A 29 9.73 6.52 -10.77
CA ARG A 29 10.64 5.36 -10.68
C ARG A 29 11.25 5.20 -9.27
N PRO A 30 10.42 5.15 -8.21
CA PRO A 30 10.93 5.00 -6.86
C PRO A 30 11.48 3.59 -6.65
N ALA A 31 12.39 3.44 -5.68
CA ALA A 31 12.83 2.12 -5.22
C ALA A 31 11.84 1.49 -4.21
N ILE A 32 11.17 2.32 -3.41
CA ILE A 32 10.24 1.88 -2.36
C ILE A 32 8.97 2.75 -2.40
N ILE A 33 7.80 2.14 -2.23
CA ILE A 33 6.51 2.82 -2.05
C ILE A 33 5.87 2.32 -0.76
N GLY A 34 5.64 3.23 0.19
CA GLY A 34 4.82 2.96 1.37
C GLY A 34 3.34 3.24 1.07
N LEU A 35 2.49 2.23 1.25
CA LEU A 35 1.03 2.32 1.10
C LEU A 35 0.39 2.27 2.49
N LEU A 36 -0.08 3.42 2.96
CA LEU A 36 -0.74 3.58 4.25
C LEU A 36 -2.26 3.75 4.04
N THR A 37 -3.07 3.09 4.85
CA THR A 37 -4.53 3.22 4.81
C THR A 37 -5.02 4.42 5.64
N THR A 38 -6.21 4.92 5.29
CA THR A 38 -6.89 6.00 6.04
C THR A 38 -8.00 5.42 6.91
N GLY A 39 -8.51 6.18 7.89
CA GLY A 39 -9.66 5.77 8.70
C GLY A 39 -10.87 5.34 7.87
N VAL A 40 -11.15 6.05 6.76
CA VAL A 40 -12.25 5.69 5.85
C VAL A 40 -12.02 4.32 5.22
N THR A 41 -10.81 4.06 4.70
CA THR A 41 -10.45 2.77 4.10
C THR A 41 -10.59 1.60 5.08
N GLU A 42 -10.22 1.83 6.33
CA GLU A 42 -10.28 0.84 7.42
C GLU A 42 -11.72 0.55 7.84
N VAL A 43 -12.56 1.58 7.98
CA VAL A 43 -13.98 1.41 8.33
C VAL A 43 -14.78 0.78 7.19
N SER A 44 -14.44 1.08 5.93
CA SER A 44 -15.05 0.45 4.76
C SER A 44 -14.77 -1.05 4.66
N GLY A 45 -13.79 -1.58 5.42
CA GLY A 45 -13.46 -3.01 5.43
C GLY A 45 -12.86 -3.51 4.12
N GLU A 46 -12.23 -2.63 3.34
CA GLU A 46 -11.62 -3.00 2.06
C GLU A 46 -10.41 -3.94 2.27
N ASP A 47 -10.32 -5.03 1.51
CA ASP A 47 -9.13 -5.89 1.49
C ASP A 47 -8.02 -5.28 0.62
N VAL A 48 -7.45 -4.17 1.10
CA VAL A 48 -6.32 -3.47 0.45
C VAL A 48 -5.12 -4.41 0.27
N GLY A 49 -4.88 -5.31 1.23
CA GLY A 49 -3.81 -6.29 1.16
C GLY A 49 -4.02 -7.29 0.01
N GLY A 50 -5.24 -7.80 -0.18
CA GLY A 50 -5.61 -8.66 -1.29
C GLY A 50 -5.51 -7.95 -2.64
N GLN A 51 -6.01 -6.72 -2.72
CA GLN A 51 -5.90 -5.92 -3.94
C GLN A 51 -4.43 -5.64 -4.30
N LEU A 52 -3.57 -5.35 -3.32
CA LEU A 52 -2.14 -5.17 -3.53
C LEU A 52 -1.49 -6.47 -4.02
N ARG A 53 -1.80 -7.62 -3.42
CA ARG A 53 -1.28 -8.92 -3.89
C ARG A 53 -1.68 -9.20 -5.33
N THR A 54 -2.94 -8.96 -5.69
CA THR A 54 -3.43 -9.10 -7.07
C THR A 54 -2.70 -8.16 -8.02
N TYR A 55 -2.50 -6.90 -7.62
CA TYR A 55 -1.72 -5.95 -8.40
C TYR A 55 -0.30 -6.45 -8.63
N LEU A 56 0.44 -6.84 -7.58
CA LEU A 56 1.81 -7.34 -7.69
C LEU A 56 1.91 -8.56 -8.63
N ALA A 57 0.90 -9.43 -8.62
CA ALA A 57 0.85 -10.60 -9.48
C ALA A 57 0.73 -10.26 -10.98
N THR A 58 0.17 -9.11 -11.37
CA THR A 58 -0.02 -8.77 -12.79
C THR A 58 1.27 -8.39 -13.53
N TRP A 59 2.38 -8.17 -12.81
CA TRP A 59 3.67 -7.76 -13.39
C TRP A 59 4.87 -8.58 -12.91
N ALA A 60 4.61 -9.68 -12.17
CA ALA A 60 5.64 -10.60 -11.70
C ALA A 60 6.52 -11.18 -12.83
N ASP A 61 5.95 -11.34 -14.04
CA ASP A 61 6.67 -11.89 -15.20
C ASP A 61 7.31 -10.84 -16.12
N ALA A 62 6.92 -9.56 -16.03
CA ALA A 62 7.26 -8.54 -17.04
C ALA A 62 8.25 -7.47 -16.56
N ASP A 63 8.24 -7.12 -15.27
CA ASP A 63 8.94 -5.92 -14.74
C ASP A 63 9.76 -6.22 -13.46
N ALA A 64 10.01 -7.49 -13.12
CA ALA A 64 10.56 -7.92 -11.83
C ALA A 64 11.85 -7.17 -11.41
N ASP A 65 12.76 -6.89 -12.35
CA ASP A 65 14.03 -6.22 -12.05
C ASP A 65 13.91 -4.68 -11.89
N THR A 66 12.79 -4.09 -12.32
CA THR A 66 12.53 -2.64 -12.23
C THR A 66 11.42 -2.30 -11.24
N ALA A 67 10.96 -3.32 -10.53
CA ALA A 67 9.88 -3.28 -9.57
C ALA A 67 10.22 -2.46 -8.32
N PRO A 68 9.42 -1.44 -7.93
CA PRO A 68 9.55 -0.87 -6.60
C PRO A 68 9.12 -1.90 -5.55
N LEU A 69 9.80 -1.90 -4.40
CA LEU A 69 9.31 -2.58 -3.21
C LEU A 69 8.07 -1.84 -2.67
N ILE A 70 6.90 -2.46 -2.68
CA ILE A 70 5.66 -1.85 -2.17
C ILE A 70 5.32 -2.45 -0.80
N ILE A 71 5.18 -1.60 0.21
CA ILE A 71 4.98 -1.99 1.60
C ILE A 71 3.62 -1.46 2.05
N GLY A 72 2.65 -2.36 2.20
CA GLY A 72 1.32 -2.05 2.69
C GLY A 72 1.24 -2.10 4.22
N VAL A 73 0.67 -1.07 4.84
CA VAL A 73 0.51 -0.98 6.29
C VAL A 73 -0.90 -0.49 6.61
N SER A 74 -1.63 -1.27 7.41
CA SER A 74 -2.91 -0.86 7.98
C SER A 74 -2.64 0.16 9.10
N THR A 75 -3.23 1.35 8.95
CA THR A 75 -2.99 2.51 9.80
C THR A 75 -4.31 3.21 10.20
N PRO A 76 -5.24 2.53 10.88
CA PRO A 76 -6.49 3.13 11.34
C PRO A 76 -6.24 4.32 12.26
N ASP A 77 -6.85 5.45 11.95
CA ASP A 77 -6.67 6.70 12.71
C ASP A 77 -7.42 6.69 14.05
N PHE A 78 -8.45 5.86 14.18
CA PHE A 78 -9.28 5.68 15.37
C PHE A 78 -8.72 4.66 16.39
N LEU A 79 -7.62 3.96 16.08
CA LEU A 79 -6.91 3.08 17.01
C LEU A 79 -5.52 3.63 17.31
N GLY A 80 -5.22 3.80 18.60
CA GLY A 80 -3.91 4.29 19.06
C GLY A 80 -3.59 5.72 18.64
N GLY A 81 -2.31 6.05 18.66
CA GLY A 81 -1.76 7.35 18.28
C GLY A 81 -0.89 7.31 17.03
N LEU A 82 -0.37 8.48 16.64
CA LEU A 82 0.57 8.60 15.54
C LEU A 82 1.84 7.75 15.78
N SER A 83 2.30 7.67 17.03
CA SER A 83 3.45 6.85 17.42
C SER A 83 3.25 5.38 17.09
N ASP A 84 2.05 4.86 17.30
CA ASP A 84 1.74 3.43 17.08
C ASP A 84 1.74 3.11 15.59
N ARG A 85 1.12 3.98 14.78
CA ARG A 85 1.12 3.85 13.31
C ARG A 85 2.51 4.05 12.71
N TRP A 86 3.30 4.97 13.27
CA TRP A 86 4.70 5.15 12.87
C TRP A 86 5.53 3.90 13.17
N ALA A 87 5.36 3.32 14.37
CA ALA A 87 6.06 2.10 14.76
C ALA A 87 5.67 0.93 13.84
N ALA A 88 4.37 0.76 13.54
CA ALA A 88 3.89 -0.27 12.62
C ALA A 88 4.46 -0.10 11.20
N ALA A 89 4.52 1.15 10.69
CA ALA A 89 5.09 1.42 9.38
C ALA A 89 6.61 1.15 9.33
N LEU A 90 7.32 1.53 10.40
CA LEU A 90 8.76 1.26 10.52
C LEU A 90 9.03 -0.25 10.63
N GLU A 91 8.24 -0.98 11.41
CA GLU A 91 8.37 -2.42 11.56
C GLU A 91 8.14 -3.12 10.21
N ALA A 92 7.10 -2.74 9.47
CA ALA A 92 6.82 -3.28 8.15
C ALA A 92 7.97 -3.00 7.16
N LEU A 93 8.53 -1.78 7.21
CA LEU A 93 9.71 -1.42 6.42
C LEU A 93 10.90 -2.32 6.74
N ILE A 94 11.25 -2.45 8.02
CA ILE A 94 12.37 -3.28 8.48
C ILE A 94 12.17 -4.73 8.03
N ARG A 95 10.99 -5.29 8.23
CA ARG A 95 10.67 -6.68 7.81
C ARG A 95 10.79 -6.89 6.31
N ALA A 96 10.52 -5.87 5.51
CA ALA A 96 10.59 -5.96 4.05
C ALA A 96 12.02 -5.83 3.50
N VAL A 97 12.90 -5.08 4.19
CA VAL A 97 14.27 -4.80 3.70
C VAL A 97 15.35 -5.61 4.40
N VAL A 98 15.10 -6.12 5.60
CA VAL A 98 16.06 -6.91 6.36
C VAL A 98 15.84 -8.40 6.08
N PRO A 99 16.86 -9.14 5.60
CA PRO A 99 16.76 -10.58 5.39
C PRO A 99 16.43 -11.31 6.70
N ALA A 100 15.67 -12.40 6.62
CA ALA A 100 15.47 -13.27 7.77
C ALA A 100 16.83 -13.77 8.29
N PRO A 101 17.04 -13.85 9.62
CA PRO A 101 18.27 -14.41 10.15
C PRO A 101 18.45 -15.85 9.65
N MET A 102 19.68 -16.18 9.22
CA MET A 102 20.09 -17.53 8.80
C MET A 102 20.03 -18.53 9.94
#